data_AF-A0A1Q9N2J4-F1
#
_entry.id   AF-A0A1Q9N2J4-F1
#
_cell.length_a   1.000
_cell.length_b   1.000
_cell.length_c   1.000
_cell.angle_alpha   90.00
_cell.angle_beta   90.00
_cell.angle_gamma   90.00
#
_symmetry.space_group_name_H-M   'P 1'
#
loop_
_entity.id
_entity.type
_entity.pdbx_description
1 polymer ?
#
loop_
_entity_poly.entity_id
_entity_poly.type
_entity_poly.pdbx_seq_one_letter_code
_entity_poly.pdbx_strand_id
1 'polypeptide(L)'
;MYCPTTGRGLVIETDQPTIVLYTSNFLEGNTAWGKPCVNHQALCLETQKPADAIHHPAFPSIVLRPGETYRHVTRHLFKSGEPSTWDEDTNCSWE
;
A
#
# COMPACT_ATOMS: atom_id res chain seq x y z
N MET A 1 5.32 3.08 -7.29
CA MET A 1 4.87 4.46 -7.56
C MET A 1 6.09 5.35 -7.82
N TYR A 2 6.06 6.21 -8.83
CA TYR A 2 7.18 7.08 -9.19
C TYR A 2 6.68 8.48 -9.57
N CYS A 3 7.41 9.52 -9.15
CA CYS A 3 7.16 10.92 -9.50
C CYS A 3 8.33 11.45 -10.35
N PRO A 4 8.18 11.55 -11.69
CA PRO A 4 9.25 12.00 -12.59
C PRO A 4 9.79 13.39 -12.24
N THR A 5 8.91 14.32 -11.87
CA THR A 5 9.29 15.71 -11.55
C THR A 5 10.24 15.82 -10.36
N THR A 6 10.17 14.89 -9.41
CA THR A 6 11.01 14.92 -8.19
C THR A 6 12.04 13.80 -8.15
N GLY A 7 11.98 12.85 -9.08
CA GLY A 7 12.77 11.63 -9.07
C GLY A 7 12.48 10.72 -7.87
N ARG A 8 11.40 10.92 -7.12
CA ARG A 8 11.07 10.12 -5.93
C ARG A 8 10.26 8.88 -6.30
N GLY A 9 10.60 7.77 -5.68
CA GLY A 9 9.97 6.47 -5.82
C GLY A 9 9.50 5.88 -4.51
N LEU A 10 8.44 5.08 -4.59
CA LEU A 10 7.99 4.20 -3.53
C LEU A 10 7.73 2.81 -4.12
N VAL A 11 8.41 1.80 -3.60
CA VAL A 11 8.11 0.39 -3.82
C VAL A 11 7.43 -0.14 -2.56
N ILE A 12 6.32 -0.85 -2.74
CA ILE A 12 5.62 -1.54 -1.66
C ILE A 12 5.81 -3.03 -1.85
N GLU A 13 6.31 -3.68 -0.80
CA GLU A 13 6.38 -5.14 -0.70
C GLU A 13 5.49 -5.57 0.47
N THR A 14 4.71 -6.64 0.29
CA THR A 14 3.81 -7.12 1.32
C THR A 14 3.55 -8.61 1.18
N ASP A 15 3.19 -9.27 2.29
CA ASP A 15 2.68 -10.65 2.30
C ASP A 15 1.16 -10.73 2.07
N GLN A 16 0.48 -9.60 1.86
CA GLN A 16 -0.96 -9.57 1.60
C GLN A 16 -1.29 -9.86 0.14
N PRO A 17 -2.44 -10.52 -0.11
CA PRO A 17 -2.84 -10.91 -1.46
C PRO A 17 -3.37 -9.74 -2.30
N THR A 18 -3.71 -8.61 -1.67
CA THR A 18 -4.35 -7.47 -2.36
C THR A 18 -3.83 -6.12 -1.88
N ILE A 19 -3.87 -5.14 -2.79
CA ILE A 19 -3.67 -3.72 -2.50
C ILE A 19 -4.91 -2.96 -2.98
N VAL A 20 -5.50 -2.16 -2.10
CA VAL A 20 -6.51 -1.16 -2.50
C VAL A 20 -5.82 0.16 -2.82
N LEU A 21 -6.12 0.69 -4.01
CA LEU A 21 -5.69 2.01 -4.44
C LEU A 21 -6.83 3.01 -4.23
N TYR A 22 -6.64 3.94 -3.31
CA TYR A 22 -7.54 5.08 -3.14
C TYR A 22 -6.89 6.37 -3.63
N THR A 23 -7.53 7.02 -4.59
CA THR A 23 -7.06 8.23 -5.27
C THR A 23 -7.59 9.51 -4.66
N SER A 24 -7.88 9.53 -3.35
CA SER A 24 -8.33 10.73 -2.63
C SER A 24 -9.57 11.41 -3.22
N ASN A 25 -10.58 10.64 -3.60
CA ASN A 25 -11.74 11.15 -4.34
C ASN A 25 -12.67 12.04 -3.49
N PHE A 26 -12.61 11.93 -2.16
CA PHE A 26 -13.53 12.58 -1.22
C PHE A 26 -12.78 13.33 -0.11
N LEU A 27 -11.70 14.04 -0.47
CA LEU A 27 -10.91 14.81 0.51
C LEU A 27 -11.38 16.25 0.67
N GLU A 28 -12.15 16.78 -0.27
CA GLU A 28 -12.71 18.14 -0.18
C GLU A 28 -13.46 18.38 1.14
N GLY A 29 -13.27 19.56 1.74
CA GLY A 29 -13.82 19.91 3.05
C GLY A 29 -12.93 19.52 4.25
N ASN A 30 -11.89 18.71 4.04
CA ASN A 30 -10.89 18.43 5.07
C ASN A 30 -9.76 19.47 5.06
N THR A 31 -9.00 19.53 6.16
CA THR A 31 -7.78 20.33 6.27
C THR A 31 -6.63 19.45 6.75
N ALA A 32 -5.48 19.55 6.08
CA ALA A 32 -4.25 18.87 6.47
C ALA A 32 -3.07 19.85 6.43
N TRP A 33 -2.21 19.81 7.46
CA TRP A 33 -1.07 20.73 7.60
C TRP A 33 -1.43 22.21 7.43
N GLY A 34 -2.62 22.61 7.93
CA GLY A 34 -3.12 23.99 7.83
C GLY A 34 -3.57 24.42 6.43
N LYS A 35 -3.72 23.48 5.48
CA LYS A 35 -4.19 23.74 4.12
C LYS A 35 -5.45 22.93 3.81
N PRO A 36 -6.43 23.49 3.09
CA PRO A 36 -7.56 22.72 2.59
C PRO A 36 -7.08 21.57 1.71
N CYS A 37 -7.67 20.39 1.92
CA CYS A 37 -7.44 19.25 1.05
C CYS A 37 -8.26 19.38 -0.24
N VAL A 38 -7.72 18.89 -1.34
CA VAL A 38 -8.43 18.81 -2.63
C VAL A 38 -8.52 17.36 -3.09
N ASN A 39 -9.53 17.05 -3.91
CA ASN A 39 -9.65 15.71 -4.47
C ASN A 39 -8.43 15.37 -5.33
N HIS A 40 -8.01 14.10 -5.28
CA HIS A 40 -6.84 13.58 -6.00
C HIS A 40 -5.48 14.15 -5.57
N GLN A 41 -5.41 14.82 -4.42
CA GLN A 41 -4.16 15.38 -3.90
C GLN A 41 -3.12 14.33 -3.46
N ALA A 42 -3.57 13.12 -3.14
CA ALA A 42 -2.72 12.04 -2.63
C ALA A 42 -3.22 10.66 -3.07
N LEU A 43 -2.40 9.64 -2.86
CA LEU A 43 -2.74 8.23 -3.08
C LEU A 43 -2.56 7.45 -1.77
N CYS A 44 -3.49 6.54 -1.48
CA CYS A 44 -3.31 5.49 -0.48
C CYS A 44 -3.10 4.14 -1.19
N LEU A 45 -2.16 3.35 -0.69
CA LEU A 45 -1.87 1.99 -1.16
C LEU A 45 -2.03 1.05 0.03
N GLU A 46 -3.21 0.49 0.18
CA GLU A 46 -3.63 -0.24 1.38
C GLU A 46 -3.45 -1.75 1.15
N THR A 47 -2.40 -2.32 1.72
CA THR A 47 -2.12 -3.77 1.67
C THR A 47 -3.07 -4.52 2.61
N GLN A 48 -3.84 -5.48 2.10
CA GLN A 48 -4.84 -6.18 2.90
C GLN A 48 -5.30 -7.48 2.25
N LYS A 49 -6.16 -8.24 2.95
CA LYS A 49 -7.00 -9.29 2.36
C LYS A 49 -8.14 -8.67 1.53
N PRO A 50 -8.78 -9.44 0.63
CA PRO A 50 -9.82 -8.88 -0.23
C PRO A 50 -10.96 -8.23 0.57
N ALA A 51 -11.47 -7.11 0.06
CA ALA A 51 -12.64 -6.48 0.64
C ALA A 51 -13.82 -7.47 0.65
N ASP A 52 -14.66 -7.40 1.69
CA ASP A 52 -15.83 -8.26 1.88
C ASP A 52 -15.54 -9.76 2.04
N ALA A 53 -14.27 -10.18 2.19
CA ALA A 53 -13.88 -11.60 2.19
C ALA A 53 -14.57 -12.51 3.22
N ILE A 54 -15.16 -11.96 4.30
CA ILE A 54 -15.95 -12.75 5.24
C ILE A 54 -17.22 -13.34 4.61
N HIS A 55 -17.77 -12.69 3.58
CA HIS A 55 -18.98 -13.12 2.89
C HIS A 55 -18.68 -13.91 1.60
N HIS A 56 -17.42 -13.99 1.17
CA HIS A 56 -17.00 -14.68 -0.05
C HIS A 56 -16.11 -15.88 0.30
N PRO A 57 -16.65 -17.09 0.49
CA PRO A 57 -15.91 -18.25 0.97
C PRO A 57 -14.81 -18.75 0.01
N ALA A 58 -14.79 -18.27 -1.24
CA ALA A 58 -13.72 -18.54 -2.20
C ALA A 58 -12.45 -17.70 -1.96
N PHE A 59 -12.52 -16.64 -1.16
CA PHE A 59 -11.36 -15.80 -0.82
C PHE A 59 -10.54 -16.39 0.32
N PRO A 60 -9.24 -16.02 0.45
CA PRO A 60 -8.44 -16.38 1.61
C PRO A 60 -9.15 -15.99 2.91
N SER A 61 -9.21 -16.93 3.87
CA SER A 61 -9.88 -16.70 5.15
C SER A 61 -9.34 -15.46 5.86
N ILE A 62 -10.25 -14.62 6.35
CA ILE A 62 -9.92 -13.48 7.20
C ILE A 62 -10.09 -13.79 8.70
N VAL A 63 -10.66 -14.95 9.05
CA VAL A 63 -10.98 -15.33 10.42
C VAL A 63 -9.71 -15.73 11.16
N LEU A 64 -9.50 -15.15 12.34
CA LEU A 64 -8.50 -15.57 13.32
C LEU A 64 -9.21 -16.26 14.49
N ARG A 65 -8.81 -17.48 14.84
CA ARG A 65 -9.38 -18.27 15.93
C ARG A 65 -8.56 -18.15 17.22
N PRO A 66 -9.15 -18.48 18.40
CA PRO A 66 -8.39 -18.52 19.65
C PRO A 66 -7.15 -19.40 19.53
N GLY A 67 -5.99 -18.87 19.94
CA GLY A 67 -4.70 -19.56 19.88
C GLY A 67 -3.93 -19.39 18.55
N GLU A 68 -4.56 -18.84 17.50
CA GLU A 68 -3.86 -18.50 16.26
C GLU A 68 -3.15 -17.14 16.37
N THR A 69 -2.07 -16.95 15.61
CA THR A 69 -1.36 -15.67 15.50
C THR A 69 -1.60 -15.06 14.13
N TYR A 70 -2.11 -13.83 14.10
CA TYR A 70 -2.13 -13.03 12.88
C TYR A 70 -0.80 -12.30 12.71
N ARG A 71 -0.17 -12.45 11.54
CA ARG A 71 1.02 -11.70 11.13
C ARG A 71 0.80 -11.18 9.71
N HIS A 72 1.19 -9.94 9.50
CA HIS A 72 1.17 -9.25 8.21
C HIS A 72 2.33 -8.27 8.18
N VAL A 73 3.13 -8.31 7.12
CA VAL A 73 4.24 -7.41 6.86
C VAL A 73 3.99 -6.57 5.62
N THR A 74 4.28 -5.26 5.72
CA THR A 74 4.34 -4.34 4.59
C THR A 74 5.59 -3.46 4.72
N ARG A 75 6.42 -3.43 3.68
CA ARG A 75 7.62 -2.58 3.59
C ARG A 75 7.38 -1.45 2.61
N HIS A 76 7.77 -0.24 3.02
CA HIS A 76 7.74 0.95 2.20
C HIS A 76 9.18 1.35 1.86
N LEU A 77 9.62 0.99 0.65
CA LEU A 77 10.98 1.27 0.19
C LEU A 77 10.97 2.57 -0.61
N PHE A 78 11.55 3.61 -0.03
CA PHE A 78 11.73 4.90 -0.71
C PHE A 78 12.98 4.86 -1.57
N LYS A 79 12.84 5.28 -2.83
CA LYS A 79 13.93 5.36 -3.81
C LYS A 79 14.04 6.78 -4.38
N SER A 80 15.22 7.12 -4.90
CA SER A 80 15.46 8.37 -5.64
C SER A 80 16.19 8.08 -6.95
N GLY A 81 16.09 8.99 -7.91
CA GLY A 81 16.69 8.84 -9.24
C GLY A 81 15.73 8.27 -10.29
N GLU A 82 16.26 7.92 -11.46
CA GLU A 82 15.47 7.33 -12.55
C GLU A 82 15.06 5.89 -12.19
N PRO A 83 13.86 5.41 -12.57
CA PRO A 83 13.43 4.05 -12.25
C PRO A 83 14.36 2.97 -12.84
N SER A 84 15.02 3.27 -13.96
CA SER A 84 16.00 2.39 -14.59
C SER A 84 17.25 2.13 -13.75
N THR A 85 17.50 2.94 -12.72
CA THR A 85 18.64 2.77 -11.81
C THR A 85 18.26 2.04 -10.52
N TRP A 86 17.01 1.58 -10.41
CA TRP A 86 16.57 0.80 -9.26
C TRP A 86 16.85 -0.66 -9.57
N ASP A 87 18.04 -1.14 -9.17
CA ASP A 87 18.41 -2.55 -9.34
C ASP A 87 17.29 -3.48 -8.81
N GLU A 88 17.07 -4.58 -9.55
CA GLU A 88 16.17 -5.68 -9.18
C GLU A 88 16.69 -6.50 -7.98
N ASP A 89 17.92 -6.22 -7.51
CA ASP A 89 18.53 -6.82 -6.32
C ASP A 89 17.88 -6.31 -5.02
N THR A 90 16.58 -6.56 -4.89
CA THR A 90 15.87 -6.71 -3.63
C THR A 90 15.80 -8.19 -3.27
N ASN A 91 16.94 -8.90 -3.35
CA ASN A 91 17.09 -10.25 -2.80
C ASN A 91 17.06 -10.18 -1.26
N CYS A 92 15.96 -9.65 -0.71
CA CYS A 92 15.54 -9.93 0.65
C CYS A 92 14.93 -11.33 0.62
N SER A 93 15.79 -12.33 0.74
CA SER A 93 15.38 -13.65 1.18
C SER A 93 14.64 -13.48 2.51
N TRP A 94 13.35 -13.81 2.52
CA TRP A 94 12.46 -13.70 3.69
C TRP A 94 12.68 -14.83 4.71
N GLU A 95 13.94 -15.25 4.90
CA GLU A 95 14.32 -16.20 5.95
C GLU A 95 14.40 -15.50 7.32
#